data_AF-A0A4R9WZ81-F1
#
_entry.id   AF-A0A4R9WZ81-F1
#
_cell.length_a   1.000
_cell.length_b   1.000
_cell.length_c   1.000
_cell.angle_alpha   90.00
_cell.angle_beta   90.00
_cell.angle_gamma   90.00
#
_symmetry.space_group_name_H-M   'P 1'
#
loop_
_entity.id
_entity.type
_entity.pdbx_description
1 polymer ?
#
loop_
_entity_poly.entity_id
_entity_poly.type
_entity_poly.pdbx_seq_one_letter_code
_entity_poly.pdbx_strand_id
1 'polypeptide(L)'
;MRRALGYCFYACRCPMRGPGQRQNKQREFRFLKADGCDKVRRDRLAQKRLGHAWPRRLRGVDTMALIDPSTVVSCIRSELARGRIVVANFSDTAKAALFYVIALSLAGTIAATTSTWGASTLHVLMLTPAAAVLVMMLLVTDDGRYRAAWTSLDLHKAGLNGWPFAIMVPTLVLGGTYAVTWVSGLAEIHAPVTNGLLKFFLVALLGLAFSTFFAMGEEIGWRGYMLPRLKTLGVLRAMLVVGFLQGVWHLPIMLATPWYHSSGSKFIVVPLFLVTLTLAGVLFGYLRFTSGSVWPCAIAHAVYNIAWDTLTGITAASSSPETLEYVAGESGILPILGLSVVAAWIWIARRTAVISASGYTSGESTASAKSRR
;
A
#
# COMPACT_ATOMS: atom_id res chain seq x y z
N MET A 1 -21.96 -20.87 -21.93
CA MET A 1 -20.74 -21.56 -21.45
C MET A 1 -20.18 -20.82 -20.24
N ARG A 2 -20.50 -21.26 -19.01
CA ARG A 2 -19.96 -20.69 -17.77
C ARG A 2 -18.68 -21.44 -17.40
N ARG A 3 -17.53 -20.75 -17.33
CA ARG A 3 -16.28 -21.32 -16.81
C ARG A 3 -16.35 -21.34 -15.28
N ALA A 4 -16.46 -22.52 -14.68
CA ALA A 4 -16.25 -22.72 -13.26
C ALA A 4 -14.74 -22.67 -12.95
N LEU A 5 -14.31 -21.67 -12.19
CA LEU A 5 -13.00 -21.62 -11.55
C LEU A 5 -13.01 -22.63 -10.40
N GLY A 6 -12.39 -23.79 -10.60
CA GLY A 6 -12.18 -24.78 -9.55
C GLY A 6 -11.07 -24.32 -8.62
N TYR A 7 -11.42 -23.91 -7.40
CA TYR A 7 -10.46 -23.67 -6.33
C TYR A 7 -10.07 -25.02 -5.69
N CYS A 8 -8.77 -25.31 -5.59
CA CYS A 8 -8.26 -26.42 -4.79
C CYS A 8 -8.43 -26.08 -3.30
N PHE A 9 -9.47 -26.64 -2.67
CA PHE A 9 -9.56 -26.69 -1.22
C PHE A 9 -8.58 -27.73 -0.68
N TYR A 10 -7.65 -27.30 0.19
CA TYR A 10 -6.90 -28.23 1.03
C TYR A 10 -7.85 -28.72 2.14
N ALA A 11 -8.34 -29.95 2.02
CA ALA A 11 -9.01 -30.63 3.11
C ALA A 11 -7.94 -31.19 4.07
N CYS A 12 -7.78 -30.58 5.25
CA CYS A 12 -7.03 -31.18 6.34
C CYS A 12 -7.76 -32.45 6.79
N ARG A 13 -7.26 -33.62 6.41
CA ARG A 13 -7.73 -34.89 6.94
C ARG A 13 -7.14 -35.06 8.34
N CYS A 14 -7.91 -34.73 9.37
CA CYS A 14 -7.59 -35.11 10.74
C CYS A 14 -7.66 -36.65 10.81
N PRO A 15 -6.58 -37.37 11.17
CA PRO A 15 -6.68 -38.81 11.37
C PRO A 15 -7.52 -39.05 12.63
N MET A 16 -8.74 -39.56 12.45
CA MET A 16 -9.52 -40.11 13.56
C MET A 16 -8.75 -41.32 14.11
N ARG A 17 -8.29 -41.23 15.37
CA ARG A 17 -7.72 -42.36 16.10
C ARG A 17 -8.84 -43.09 16.84
N GLY A 18 -9.00 -44.39 16.58
CA GLY A 18 -9.64 -45.30 17.53
C GLY A 18 -8.65 -45.72 18.63
N PRO A 19 -9.12 -46.13 19.82
CA PRO A 19 -8.24 -46.57 20.90
C PRO A 19 -7.59 -47.91 20.56
N GLY A 20 -6.24 -48.00 20.58
CA GLY A 20 -5.56 -49.31 20.66
C GLY A 20 -4.47 -49.68 19.64
N GLN A 21 -3.93 -48.79 18.80
CA GLN A 21 -2.82 -49.17 17.89
C GLN A 21 -1.46 -48.58 18.27
N ARG A 22 -0.48 -49.48 18.49
CA ARG A 22 0.94 -49.17 18.76
C ARG A 22 1.64 -48.62 17.51
N GLN A 23 2.57 -47.68 17.74
CA GLN A 23 3.40 -47.05 16.72
C GLN A 23 4.26 -48.08 15.99
N ASN A 24 4.27 -48.02 14.65
CA ASN A 24 5.41 -48.49 13.88
C ASN A 24 5.84 -47.41 12.87
N LYS A 25 7.16 -47.38 12.68
CA LYS A 25 8.01 -46.30 12.17
C LYS A 25 7.58 -45.69 10.81
N GLN A 26 7.95 -44.41 10.67
CA GLN A 26 8.17 -43.66 9.42
C GLN A 26 7.03 -43.66 8.39
N ARG A 27 6.30 -42.53 8.30
CA ARG A 27 5.71 -42.09 7.04
C ARG A 27 6.29 -40.73 6.68
N GLU A 28 7.14 -40.73 5.66
CA GLU A 28 7.64 -39.53 5.00
C GLU A 28 6.47 -38.62 4.59
N PHE A 29 6.51 -37.36 5.02
CA PHE A 29 5.69 -36.31 4.43
C PHE A 29 6.30 -35.90 3.10
N ARG A 30 5.83 -36.47 1.98
CA ARG A 30 6.12 -35.90 0.66
C ARG A 30 5.25 -34.65 0.46
N PHE A 31 5.91 -33.50 0.43
CA PHE A 31 5.33 -32.27 -0.09
C PHE A 31 5.05 -32.45 -1.59
N LEU A 32 3.76 -32.47 -1.96
CA LEU A 32 3.37 -32.36 -3.36
C LEU A 32 3.53 -30.90 -3.79
N LYS A 33 4.60 -30.62 -4.56
CA LYS A 33 4.74 -29.41 -5.38
C LYS A 33 3.53 -29.27 -6.33
N ALA A 34 3.21 -28.03 -6.69
CA ALA A 34 2.06 -27.60 -7.47
C ALA A 34 1.91 -28.20 -8.89
N ASP A 35 2.83 -29.05 -9.34
CA ASP A 35 2.81 -29.64 -10.70
C ASP A 35 1.83 -30.83 -10.86
N GLY A 36 1.07 -31.18 -9.80
CA GLY A 36 0.16 -32.33 -9.78
C GLY A 36 -1.27 -32.10 -10.28
N CYS A 37 -1.68 -30.86 -10.55
CA CYS A 37 -3.09 -30.57 -10.88
C CYS A 37 -3.52 -31.13 -12.25
N ASP A 38 -2.59 -31.27 -13.20
CA ASP A 38 -2.88 -31.85 -14.53
C ASP A 38 -2.92 -33.38 -14.55
N LYS A 39 -2.36 -34.05 -13.53
CA LYS A 39 -2.31 -35.52 -13.49
C LYS A 39 -3.65 -36.13 -13.06
N VAL A 40 -4.34 -35.49 -12.11
CA VAL A 40 -5.67 -35.92 -11.65
C VAL A 40 -6.74 -35.81 -12.75
N ARG A 41 -6.58 -34.88 -13.70
CA ARG A 41 -7.50 -34.72 -14.83
C ARG A 41 -7.32 -35.79 -15.90
N ARG A 42 -6.09 -36.29 -16.10
CA ARG A 42 -5.79 -37.39 -17.04
C ARG A 42 -6.27 -38.75 -16.54
N ASP A 43 -6.17 -39.02 -15.23
CA ASP A 43 -6.58 -40.30 -14.67
C ASP A 43 -8.11 -40.52 -14.69
N ARG A 44 -8.90 -39.45 -14.56
CA ARG A 44 -10.38 -39.53 -14.71
C ARG A 44 -10.84 -39.87 -16.13
N LEU A 45 -10.06 -39.49 -17.16
CA LEU A 45 -10.38 -39.80 -18.55
C LEU A 45 -9.86 -41.19 -18.97
N ALA A 46 -8.76 -41.66 -18.37
CA ALA A 46 -8.22 -42.99 -18.63
C ALA A 46 -9.05 -44.13 -18.00
N GLN A 47 -9.64 -43.94 -16.82
CA GLN A 47 -10.38 -45.00 -16.12
C GLN A 47 -11.80 -45.27 -16.64
N LYS A 48 -12.35 -44.43 -17.52
CA LYS A 48 -13.60 -44.75 -18.24
C LYS A 48 -13.43 -45.85 -19.31
N ARG A 49 -12.19 -46.25 -19.63
CA ARG A 49 -11.88 -47.31 -20.62
C ARG A 49 -11.59 -48.69 -20.03
N LEU A 50 -11.48 -48.84 -18.70
CA LEU A 50 -11.17 -50.13 -18.07
C LEU A 50 -12.31 -50.52 -17.13
N GLY A 51 -13.29 -51.24 -17.68
CA GLY A 51 -14.55 -51.63 -17.04
C GLY A 51 -14.39 -52.60 -15.86
N HIS A 52 -13.88 -52.12 -14.72
CA HIS A 52 -13.89 -52.87 -13.48
C HIS A 52 -14.99 -52.37 -12.53
N ALA A 53 -15.93 -53.27 -12.26
CA ALA A 53 -17.08 -53.07 -11.38
C ALA A 53 -16.66 -53.00 -9.90
N TRP A 54 -17.28 -52.09 -9.17
CA TRP A 54 -17.20 -52.02 -7.71
C TRP A 54 -17.99 -53.18 -7.04
N PRO A 55 -17.52 -53.75 -5.92
CA PRO A 55 -18.37 -54.56 -5.06
C PRO A 55 -19.50 -53.71 -4.47
N ARG A 56 -20.74 -54.18 -4.67
CA ARG A 56 -21.97 -53.62 -4.10
C ARG A 56 -21.95 -53.74 -2.57
N ARG A 57 -21.51 -52.71 -1.83
CA ARG A 57 -21.98 -52.38 -0.47
C ARG A 57 -21.36 -51.09 0.06
N LEU A 58 -21.89 -49.95 -0.36
CA LEU A 58 -21.98 -48.74 0.48
C LEU A 58 -23.30 -48.07 0.11
N ARG A 59 -24.40 -48.65 0.63
CA ARG A 59 -25.71 -47.98 0.67
C ARG A 59 -25.64 -46.95 1.80
N GLY A 60 -26.08 -45.73 1.49
CA GLY A 60 -26.61 -44.74 2.43
C GLY A 60 -25.83 -44.50 3.71
N VAL A 61 -25.01 -43.45 3.71
CA VAL A 61 -24.85 -42.63 4.92
C VAL A 61 -24.97 -41.18 4.49
N ASP A 62 -26.22 -40.70 4.51
CA ASP A 62 -26.50 -39.31 4.84
C ASP A 62 -25.84 -39.03 6.19
N THR A 63 -24.84 -38.18 6.22
CA THR A 63 -24.58 -37.30 7.36
C THR A 63 -23.70 -36.17 6.86
N MET A 64 -24.37 -35.03 6.63
CA MET A 64 -23.83 -33.75 7.00
C MET A 64 -23.52 -33.83 8.50
N ALA A 65 -22.39 -34.47 8.84
CA ALA A 65 -21.94 -34.58 10.21
C ALA A 65 -21.58 -33.17 10.64
N LEU A 66 -22.45 -32.57 11.45
CA LEU A 66 -22.15 -31.43 12.30
C LEU A 66 -20.78 -31.71 12.92
N ILE A 67 -19.77 -30.99 12.44
CA ILE A 67 -18.46 -31.03 13.07
C ILE A 67 -18.69 -30.46 14.46
N ASP A 68 -18.62 -31.33 15.47
CA ASP A 68 -18.76 -30.95 16.86
C ASP A 68 -17.79 -29.79 17.16
N PRO A 69 -18.29 -28.62 17.62
CA PRO A 69 -17.45 -27.45 17.89
C PRO A 69 -16.28 -27.75 18.82
N SER A 70 -16.45 -28.71 19.74
CA SER A 70 -15.40 -29.09 20.68
C SER A 70 -14.21 -29.77 19.98
N THR A 71 -14.47 -30.50 18.89
CA THR A 71 -13.45 -31.17 18.07
C THR A 71 -12.64 -30.16 17.24
N VAL A 72 -13.28 -29.11 16.72
CA VAL A 72 -12.59 -27.99 16.03
C VAL A 72 -11.73 -27.19 17.00
N VAL A 73 -12.28 -26.85 18.17
CA VAL A 73 -11.56 -26.11 19.22
C VAL A 73 -10.38 -26.92 19.75
N SER A 74 -10.53 -28.24 19.90
CA SER A 74 -9.45 -29.16 20.28
C SER A 74 -8.34 -29.21 19.22
N CYS A 75 -8.69 -29.28 17.93
CA CYS A 75 -7.74 -29.27 16.84
C CYS A 75 -6.95 -27.94 16.78
N ILE A 76 -7.65 -26.82 16.89
CA ILE A 76 -7.05 -25.47 16.96
C ILE A 76 -6.14 -25.35 18.19
N ARG A 77 -6.59 -25.79 19.38
CA ARG A 77 -5.74 -25.82 20.59
C ARG A 77 -4.51 -26.70 20.40
N SER A 78 -4.62 -27.82 19.69
CA SER A 78 -3.49 -28.72 19.47
C SER A 78 -2.45 -28.15 18.49
N GLU A 79 -2.87 -27.42 17.47
CA GLU A 79 -1.96 -26.74 16.54
C GLU A 79 -1.35 -25.47 17.16
N LEU A 80 -2.13 -24.73 17.96
CA LEU A 80 -1.64 -23.64 18.82
C LEU A 80 -0.59 -24.14 19.83
N ALA A 81 -0.84 -25.27 20.49
CA ALA A 81 0.10 -25.89 21.44
C ALA A 81 1.36 -26.45 20.76
N ARG A 82 1.33 -26.69 19.45
CA ARG A 82 2.49 -27.14 18.64
C ARG A 82 3.26 -25.98 18.01
N GLY A 83 2.90 -24.73 18.33
CA GLY A 83 3.50 -23.54 17.75
C GLY A 83 3.25 -23.40 16.23
N ARG A 84 2.33 -24.18 15.68
CA ARG A 84 1.91 -24.11 14.29
C ARG A 84 0.69 -23.20 14.24
N ILE A 85 0.95 -21.91 14.33
CA ILE A 85 -0.04 -20.93 13.89
C ILE A 85 -0.35 -21.30 12.45
N VAL A 86 -1.63 -21.54 12.16
CA VAL A 86 -2.12 -21.70 10.79
C VAL A 86 -1.72 -20.43 10.06
N VAL A 87 -0.60 -20.46 9.33
CA VAL A 87 -0.20 -19.41 8.40
C VAL A 87 -1.27 -19.45 7.32
N ALA A 88 -2.36 -18.71 7.54
CA ALA A 88 -3.38 -18.55 6.54
C ALA A 88 -2.68 -17.90 5.34
N ASN A 89 -2.63 -18.62 4.22
CA ASN A 89 -2.14 -18.07 2.97
C ASN A 89 -3.13 -17.02 2.48
N PHE A 90 -3.02 -15.80 3.02
CA PHE A 90 -3.79 -14.65 2.57
C PHE A 90 -3.34 -14.26 1.16
N SER A 91 -4.30 -13.96 0.30
CA SER A 91 -4.01 -13.29 -0.97
C SER A 91 -3.41 -11.90 -0.69
N ASP A 92 -2.65 -11.37 -1.65
CA ASP A 92 -2.08 -10.02 -1.53
C ASP A 92 -3.15 -8.95 -1.27
N THR A 93 -4.31 -9.08 -1.92
CA THR A 93 -5.45 -8.19 -1.70
C THR A 93 -6.00 -8.31 -0.27
N ALA A 94 -6.09 -9.53 0.28
CA ALA A 94 -6.50 -9.71 1.67
C ALA A 94 -5.48 -9.12 2.66
N LYS A 95 -4.17 -9.29 2.40
CA LYS A 95 -3.11 -8.66 3.19
C LYS A 95 -3.20 -7.14 3.15
N ALA A 96 -3.43 -6.55 1.97
CA ALA A 96 -3.59 -5.11 1.81
C ALA A 96 -4.85 -4.57 2.53
N ALA A 97 -5.97 -5.28 2.46
CA ALA A 97 -7.20 -4.90 3.14
C ALA A 97 -7.06 -4.98 4.67
N LEU A 98 -6.49 -6.06 5.19
CA LEU A 98 -6.24 -6.22 6.63
C LEU A 98 -5.28 -5.15 7.17
N PHE A 99 -4.18 -4.90 6.44
CA PHE A 99 -3.28 -3.79 6.73
C PHE A 99 -4.04 -2.46 6.83
N TYR A 100 -4.89 -2.16 5.85
CA TYR A 100 -5.63 -0.92 5.80
C TYR A 100 -6.59 -0.76 6.99
N VAL A 101 -7.33 -1.82 7.32
CA VAL A 101 -8.23 -1.83 8.49
C VAL A 101 -7.46 -1.55 9.77
N ILE A 102 -6.29 -2.16 9.96
CA ILE A 102 -5.44 -1.93 11.14
C ILE A 102 -4.95 -0.48 11.16
N ALA A 103 -4.41 0.04 10.06
CA ALA A 103 -3.90 1.41 9.97
C ALA A 103 -5.01 2.45 10.25
N LEU A 104 -6.21 2.26 9.68
CA LEU A 104 -7.37 3.12 9.92
C LEU A 104 -7.85 3.04 11.38
N SER A 105 -7.85 1.86 11.99
CA SER A 105 -8.23 1.69 13.39
C SER A 105 -7.23 2.37 14.34
N LEU A 106 -5.93 2.31 14.02
CA LEU A 106 -4.90 3.03 14.76
C LEU A 106 -5.09 4.54 14.62
N ALA A 107 -5.36 5.05 13.42
CA ALA A 107 -5.67 6.47 13.21
C ALA A 107 -6.91 6.93 14.01
N GLY A 108 -7.98 6.14 14.02
CA GLY A 108 -9.16 6.39 14.85
C GLY A 108 -8.81 6.46 16.34
N THR A 109 -7.95 5.56 16.82
CA THR A 109 -7.46 5.57 18.20
C THR A 109 -6.66 6.84 18.51
N ILE A 110 -5.76 7.27 17.60
CA ILE A 110 -4.98 8.51 17.78
C ILE A 110 -5.90 9.73 17.81
N ALA A 111 -6.90 9.79 16.93
CA ALA A 111 -7.89 10.86 16.94
C ALA A 111 -8.70 10.89 18.26
N ALA A 112 -9.15 9.73 18.75
CA ALA A 112 -9.89 9.61 20.00
C ALA A 112 -9.05 9.93 21.25
N THR A 113 -7.73 9.74 21.16
CA THR A 113 -6.77 9.98 22.26
C THR A 113 -5.97 11.28 22.06
N THR A 114 -6.43 12.19 21.20
CA THR A 114 -5.68 13.39 20.83
C THR A 114 -5.29 14.28 22.01
N SER A 115 -6.09 14.29 23.08
CA SER A 115 -5.78 15.02 24.32
C SER A 115 -4.50 14.53 25.01
N THR A 116 -4.10 13.28 24.80
CA THR A 116 -2.84 12.70 25.30
C THR A 116 -1.64 13.18 24.51
N TRP A 117 -1.80 13.38 23.19
CA TRP A 117 -0.70 13.66 22.28
C TRP A 117 -0.47 15.16 22.02
N GLY A 118 -1.52 15.98 22.16
CA GLY A 118 -1.45 17.43 21.95
C GLY A 118 -0.90 17.80 20.57
N ALA A 119 0.07 18.72 20.53
CA ALA A 119 0.72 19.16 19.28
C ALA A 119 1.44 18.04 18.50
N SER A 120 1.75 16.93 19.17
CA SER A 120 2.39 15.76 18.53
C SER A 120 1.39 14.83 17.85
N THR A 121 0.08 15.12 17.88
CA THR A 121 -0.97 14.23 17.35
C THR A 121 -0.70 13.81 15.90
N LEU A 122 -0.36 14.76 15.01
CA LEU A 122 -0.07 14.45 13.60
C LEU A 122 1.19 13.59 13.45
N HIS A 123 2.27 13.92 14.16
CA HIS A 123 3.51 13.15 14.14
C HIS A 123 3.29 11.68 14.56
N VAL A 124 2.48 11.46 15.60
CA VAL A 124 2.16 10.11 16.09
C VAL A 124 1.26 9.37 15.11
N LEU A 125 0.29 10.08 14.50
CA LEU A 125 -0.57 9.55 13.46
C LEU A 125 0.27 9.00 12.29
N MET A 126 1.27 9.75 11.81
CA MET A 126 2.15 9.35 10.70
C MET A 126 2.90 8.03 10.95
N LEU A 127 3.10 7.61 12.21
CA LEU A 127 3.75 6.34 12.54
C LEU A 127 2.80 5.14 12.47
N THR A 128 1.49 5.35 12.42
CA THR A 128 0.50 4.26 12.48
C THR A 128 0.53 3.32 11.27
N PRO A 129 0.81 3.74 10.02
CA PRO A 129 0.94 2.79 8.91
C PRO A 129 2.15 1.87 9.09
N ALA A 130 3.31 2.38 9.51
CA ALA A 130 4.46 1.54 9.84
C ALA A 130 4.14 0.57 10.99
N ALA A 131 3.45 1.04 12.04
CA ALA A 131 2.99 0.17 13.12
C ALA A 131 2.04 -0.94 12.62
N ALA A 132 1.13 -0.61 11.69
CA ALA A 132 0.25 -1.59 11.05
C ALA A 132 1.04 -2.62 10.22
N VAL A 133 2.13 -2.23 9.55
CA VAL A 133 3.05 -3.17 8.88
C VAL A 133 3.68 -4.12 9.89
N LEU A 134 4.15 -3.61 11.04
CA LEU A 134 4.74 -4.46 12.09
C LEU A 134 3.72 -5.45 12.63
N VAL A 135 2.50 -5.02 12.95
CA VAL A 135 1.40 -5.92 13.37
C VAL A 135 1.13 -6.97 12.28
N MET A 136 1.03 -6.55 11.02
CA MET A 136 0.80 -7.48 9.91
C MET A 136 1.92 -8.51 9.78
N MET A 137 3.19 -8.10 9.83
CA MET A 137 4.33 -8.98 9.60
C MET A 137 4.66 -9.86 10.81
N LEU A 138 4.46 -9.38 12.03
CA LEU A 138 4.87 -10.09 13.25
C LEU A 138 3.73 -10.90 13.88
N LEU A 139 2.47 -10.46 13.75
CA LEU A 139 1.34 -11.05 14.45
C LEU A 139 0.32 -11.71 13.51
N VAL A 140 0.04 -11.10 12.35
CA VAL A 140 -1.03 -11.60 11.45
C VAL A 140 -0.52 -12.62 10.45
N THR A 141 0.56 -12.30 9.74
CA THR A 141 1.11 -13.15 8.66
C THR A 141 2.30 -13.98 9.09
N ASP A 142 2.98 -13.58 10.18
CA ASP A 142 4.24 -14.16 10.65
C ASP A 142 5.38 -14.10 9.59
N ASP A 143 5.20 -13.32 8.53
CA ASP A 143 6.19 -13.09 7.46
C ASP A 143 7.48 -12.46 8.01
N GLY A 144 7.40 -11.74 9.13
CA GLY A 144 8.51 -11.00 9.75
C GLY A 144 9.66 -11.88 10.27
N ARG A 145 9.49 -13.20 10.34
CA ARG A 145 10.61 -14.12 10.63
C ARG A 145 11.58 -14.28 9.48
N TYR A 146 11.15 -13.92 8.27
CA TYR A 146 11.94 -14.13 7.06
C TYR A 146 12.54 -12.81 6.57
N ARG A 147 13.86 -12.81 6.33
CA ARG A 147 14.59 -11.66 5.75
C ARG A 147 13.97 -11.19 4.42
N ALA A 148 13.43 -12.13 3.64
CA ALA A 148 12.74 -11.85 2.38
C ALA A 148 11.58 -10.86 2.53
N ALA A 149 10.81 -10.96 3.62
CA ALA A 149 9.69 -10.07 3.88
C ALA A 149 10.15 -8.64 4.16
N TRP A 150 11.21 -8.47 4.96
CA TRP A 150 11.81 -7.16 5.22
C TRP A 150 12.46 -6.54 3.98
N THR A 151 13.12 -7.36 3.16
CA THR A 151 13.67 -6.88 1.88
C THR A 151 12.58 -6.46 0.90
N SER A 152 11.36 -7.00 1.01
CA SER A 152 10.23 -6.63 0.13
C SER A 152 9.74 -5.19 0.34
N LEU A 153 10.05 -4.59 1.50
CA LEU A 153 9.79 -3.17 1.77
C LEU A 153 10.77 -2.25 1.01
N ASP A 154 11.85 -2.79 0.44
CA ASP A 154 12.86 -2.06 -0.34
C ASP A 154 13.53 -0.87 0.39
N LEU A 155 13.60 -0.91 1.73
CA LEU A 155 14.29 0.11 2.55
C LEU A 155 15.82 0.09 2.42
N HIS A 156 16.38 -1.03 1.93
CA HIS A 156 17.82 -1.26 1.80
C HIS A 156 18.45 -0.56 0.58
N LYS A 157 17.64 0.04 -0.30
CA LYS A 157 18.10 0.79 -1.48
C LYS A 157 17.79 2.26 -1.27
N ALA A 158 18.77 3.16 -1.42
CA ALA A 158 18.51 4.60 -1.30
C ALA A 158 17.66 5.17 -2.46
N GLY A 159 17.67 4.52 -3.64
CA GLY A 159 16.88 4.97 -4.79
C GLY A 159 17.30 6.33 -5.34
N LEU A 160 18.62 6.61 -5.39
CA LEU A 160 19.18 7.94 -5.70
C LEU A 160 18.69 8.54 -7.03
N ASN A 161 18.35 7.70 -8.01
CA ASN A 161 17.78 8.14 -9.29
C ASN A 161 16.42 8.85 -9.14
N GLY A 162 15.66 8.56 -8.08
CA GLY A 162 14.38 9.20 -7.78
C GLY A 162 14.51 10.51 -7.01
N TRP A 163 15.67 10.81 -6.42
CA TRP A 163 15.83 11.96 -5.51
C TRP A 163 15.63 13.32 -6.19
N PRO A 164 16.19 13.58 -7.39
CA PRO A 164 15.95 14.87 -8.05
C PRO A 164 14.46 15.13 -8.30
N PHE A 165 13.72 14.10 -8.71
CA PHE A 165 12.28 14.21 -8.95
C PHE A 165 11.49 14.36 -7.64
N ALA A 166 11.89 13.62 -6.61
CA ALA A 166 11.30 13.68 -5.27
C ALA A 166 11.42 15.08 -4.64
N ILE A 167 12.53 15.79 -4.88
CA ILE A 167 12.73 17.15 -4.34
C ILE A 167 12.06 18.19 -5.25
N MET A 168 12.31 18.10 -6.55
CA MET A 168 11.92 19.15 -7.49
C MET A 168 10.41 19.23 -7.70
N VAL A 169 9.71 18.10 -7.82
CA VAL A 169 8.27 18.14 -8.14
C VAL A 169 7.42 18.76 -7.02
N PRO A 170 7.51 18.32 -5.74
CA PRO A 170 6.80 18.97 -4.64
C PRO A 170 7.13 20.47 -4.53
N THR A 171 8.42 20.81 -4.64
CA THR A 171 8.89 22.20 -4.56
C THR A 171 8.30 23.07 -5.65
N LEU A 172 8.28 22.60 -6.90
CA LEU A 172 7.71 23.35 -8.03
C LEU A 172 6.20 23.47 -7.94
N VAL A 173 5.50 22.40 -7.52
CA VAL A 173 4.03 22.41 -7.40
C VAL A 173 3.58 23.41 -6.33
N LEU A 174 4.15 23.34 -5.12
CA LEU A 174 3.77 24.24 -4.04
C LEU A 174 4.38 25.65 -4.23
N GLY A 175 5.63 25.77 -4.64
CA GLY A 175 6.24 27.06 -4.95
C GLY A 175 5.48 27.81 -6.03
N GLY A 176 5.10 27.13 -7.12
CA GLY A 176 4.27 27.70 -8.18
C GLY A 176 2.86 28.08 -7.69
N THR A 177 2.25 27.23 -6.86
CA THR A 177 0.95 27.52 -6.23
C THR A 177 0.96 28.81 -5.43
N TYR A 178 1.91 28.95 -4.49
CA TYR A 178 1.97 30.13 -3.64
C TYR A 178 2.38 31.38 -4.43
N ALA A 179 3.27 31.24 -5.42
CA ALA A 179 3.62 32.32 -6.33
C ALA A 179 2.38 32.86 -7.09
N VAL A 180 1.56 31.97 -7.65
CA VAL A 180 0.30 32.36 -8.31
C VAL A 180 -0.64 33.05 -7.32
N THR A 181 -0.75 32.51 -6.10
CA THR A 181 -1.60 33.08 -5.05
C THR A 181 -1.17 34.51 -4.68
N TRP A 182 0.13 34.74 -4.51
CA TRP A 182 0.67 36.08 -4.24
C TRP A 182 0.47 37.06 -5.39
N VAL A 183 0.80 36.65 -6.62
CA VAL A 183 0.65 37.52 -7.81
C VAL A 183 -0.82 37.86 -8.10
N SER A 184 -1.75 36.96 -7.75
CA SER A 184 -3.19 37.20 -7.91
C SER A 184 -3.79 38.16 -6.86
N GLY A 185 -3.03 38.54 -5.83
CA GLY A 185 -3.52 39.38 -4.73
C GLY A 185 -4.45 38.65 -3.74
N LEU A 186 -4.51 37.31 -3.80
CA LEU A 186 -5.29 36.50 -2.86
C LEU A 186 -4.59 36.32 -1.51
N ALA A 187 -3.26 36.48 -1.50
CA ALA A 187 -2.46 36.44 -0.29
C ALA A 187 -1.22 37.33 -0.42
N GLU A 188 -0.66 37.73 0.71
CA GLU A 188 0.52 38.59 0.77
C GLU A 188 1.64 37.89 1.54
N ILE A 189 2.87 38.14 1.12
CA ILE A 189 4.08 37.66 1.80
C ILE A 189 4.31 38.56 3.02
N HIS A 190 4.33 37.96 4.20
CA HIS A 190 4.47 38.68 5.48
C HIS A 190 5.82 38.50 6.17
N ALA A 191 6.74 37.70 5.59
CA ALA A 191 7.97 37.33 6.29
C ALA A 191 9.13 38.34 6.12
N PRO A 192 9.76 38.80 7.22
CA PRO A 192 11.11 39.33 7.17
C PRO A 192 12.11 38.17 7.08
N VAL A 193 12.95 38.15 6.04
CA VAL A 193 14.03 37.15 5.91
C VAL A 193 15.20 37.57 6.81
N THR A 194 15.18 37.21 8.09
CA THR A 194 16.33 37.41 8.98
C THR A 194 16.63 36.19 9.83
N ASN A 195 17.12 35.14 9.17
CA ASN A 195 17.97 34.14 9.81
C ASN A 195 19.28 34.11 9.00
N GLY A 196 20.44 34.27 9.65
CA GLY A 196 21.72 34.17 8.96
C GLY A 196 21.85 32.84 8.21
N LEU A 197 22.57 32.83 7.07
CA LEU A 197 22.65 31.69 6.15
C LEU A 197 22.91 30.36 6.85
N LEU A 198 23.85 30.32 7.81
CA LEU A 198 24.17 29.11 8.57
C LEU A 198 22.97 28.56 9.36
N LYS A 199 22.22 29.43 10.05
CA LYS A 199 21.04 29.04 10.83
C LYS A 199 19.93 28.52 9.91
N PHE A 200 19.76 29.15 8.75
CA PHE A 200 18.81 28.69 7.73
C PHE A 200 19.16 27.27 7.25
N PHE A 201 20.40 27.02 6.86
CA PHE A 201 20.82 25.70 6.39
C PHE A 201 20.70 24.62 7.47
N LEU A 202 21.08 24.91 8.72
CA LEU A 202 20.97 23.96 9.82
C LEU A 202 19.51 23.60 10.13
N VAL A 203 18.62 24.58 10.19
CA VAL A 203 17.18 24.36 10.42
C VAL A 203 16.56 23.58 9.26
N ALA A 204 16.90 23.92 8.02
CA ALA A 204 16.40 23.20 6.84
C ALA A 204 16.86 21.74 6.82
N LEU A 205 18.13 21.46 7.15
CA LEU A 205 18.67 20.10 7.18
C LEU A 205 18.03 19.25 8.28
N LEU A 206 17.94 19.79 9.51
CA LEU A 206 17.33 19.10 10.63
C LEU A 206 15.83 18.88 10.40
N GLY A 207 15.13 19.89 9.85
CA GLY A 207 13.73 19.80 9.46
C GLY A 207 13.50 18.74 8.39
N LEU A 208 14.37 18.64 7.38
CA LEU A 208 14.30 17.60 6.35
C LEU A 208 14.48 16.19 6.94
N ALA A 209 15.47 15.99 7.80
CA ALA A 209 15.69 14.71 8.45
C ALA A 209 14.51 14.30 9.33
N PHE A 210 14.00 15.22 10.14
CA PHE A 210 12.86 15.01 11.02
C PHE A 210 11.58 14.70 10.23
N SER A 211 11.25 15.52 9.23
CA SER A 211 10.07 15.32 8.38
C SER A 211 10.17 14.01 7.58
N THR A 212 11.36 13.66 7.09
CA THR A 212 11.59 12.38 6.37
C THR A 212 11.37 11.18 7.30
N PHE A 213 11.75 11.26 8.57
CA PHE A 213 11.51 10.18 9.53
C PHE A 213 10.00 9.90 9.70
N PHE A 214 9.19 10.94 9.91
CA PHE A 214 7.75 10.76 10.06
C PHE A 214 7.08 10.36 8.75
N ALA A 215 7.45 10.99 7.63
CA ALA A 215 6.97 10.60 6.32
C ALA A 215 7.30 9.14 5.99
N MET A 216 8.47 8.64 6.43
CA MET A 216 8.82 7.22 6.28
C MET A 216 7.85 6.31 7.02
N GLY A 217 7.32 6.73 8.18
CA GLY A 217 6.29 6.01 8.93
C GLY A 217 5.05 5.71 8.06
N GLU A 218 4.62 6.68 7.27
CA GLU A 218 3.52 6.51 6.33
C GLU A 218 3.94 5.71 5.09
N GLU A 219 5.05 6.08 4.47
CA GLU A 219 5.46 5.53 3.18
C GLU A 219 5.87 4.05 3.26
N ILE A 220 6.35 3.57 4.42
CA ILE A 220 6.53 2.14 4.69
C ILE A 220 5.20 1.39 4.54
N GLY A 221 4.11 1.93 5.07
CA GLY A 221 2.78 1.34 4.94
C GLY A 221 2.24 1.44 3.52
N TRP A 222 2.18 2.65 2.98
CA TRP A 222 1.52 2.91 1.70
C TRP A 222 2.31 2.38 0.50
N ARG A 223 3.59 2.76 0.36
CA ARG A 223 4.44 2.44 -0.80
C ARG A 223 5.28 1.19 -0.56
N GLY A 224 5.67 0.92 0.68
CA GLY A 224 6.41 -0.27 1.07
C GLY A 224 5.56 -1.53 1.13
N TYR A 225 4.40 -1.48 1.81
CA TYR A 225 3.57 -2.65 2.08
C TYR A 225 2.35 -2.78 1.15
N MET A 226 1.48 -1.77 1.10
CA MET A 226 0.17 -1.87 0.45
C MET A 226 0.25 -1.83 -1.08
N LEU A 227 0.97 -0.86 -1.64
CA LEU A 227 1.05 -0.62 -3.08
C LEU A 227 1.56 -1.84 -3.87
N PRO A 228 2.62 -2.56 -3.47
CA PRO A 228 3.06 -3.78 -4.16
C PRO A 228 1.99 -4.88 -4.20
N ARG A 229 1.17 -5.00 -3.15
CA ARG A 229 0.12 -6.02 -3.00
C ARG A 229 -1.12 -5.72 -3.84
N LEU A 230 -1.31 -4.48 -4.27
CA LEU A 230 -2.42 -4.07 -5.13
C LEU A 230 -2.04 -3.98 -6.61
N LYS A 231 -0.81 -4.35 -6.99
CA LYS A 231 -0.32 -4.29 -8.38
C LYS A 231 -1.20 -5.07 -9.37
N THR A 232 -1.88 -6.13 -8.92
CA THR A 232 -2.78 -6.94 -9.76
C THR A 232 -3.99 -6.16 -10.30
N LEU A 233 -4.33 -5.02 -9.69
CA LEU A 233 -5.34 -4.09 -10.21
C LEU A 233 -4.88 -3.35 -11.48
N GLY A 234 -3.59 -3.41 -11.79
CA GLY A 234 -2.93 -2.58 -12.79
C GLY A 234 -2.23 -1.40 -12.12
N VAL A 235 -1.05 -1.04 -12.63
CA VAL A 235 -0.12 -0.12 -11.97
C VAL A 235 -0.75 1.23 -11.64
N LEU A 236 -1.42 1.89 -12.59
CA LEU A 236 -2.05 3.20 -12.33
C LEU A 236 -3.20 3.09 -11.31
N ARG A 237 -4.05 2.06 -11.44
CA ARG A 237 -5.17 1.85 -10.52
C ARG A 237 -4.68 1.61 -9.09
N ALA A 238 -3.61 0.82 -8.93
CA ALA A 238 -3.00 0.60 -7.64
C ALA A 238 -2.50 1.91 -6.99
N MET A 239 -1.85 2.80 -7.77
CA MET A 239 -1.40 4.11 -7.28
C MET A 239 -2.57 5.00 -6.82
N LEU A 240 -3.61 5.10 -7.65
CA LEU A 240 -4.80 5.90 -7.36
C LEU A 240 -5.53 5.39 -6.11
N VAL A 241 -5.73 4.07 -6.03
CA VAL A 241 -6.41 3.44 -4.88
C VAL A 241 -5.63 3.64 -3.60
N VAL A 242 -4.31 3.47 -3.62
CA VAL A 242 -3.48 3.69 -2.41
C VAL A 242 -3.50 5.15 -1.99
N GLY A 243 -3.40 6.10 -2.93
CA GLY A 243 -3.50 7.53 -2.63
C GLY A 243 -4.85 7.91 -2.03
N PHE A 244 -5.95 7.43 -2.63
CA PHE A 244 -7.29 7.66 -2.11
C PHE A 244 -7.46 7.09 -0.70
N LEU A 245 -7.00 5.86 -0.47
CA LEU A 245 -7.11 5.21 0.83
C LEU A 245 -6.21 5.87 1.89
N GLN A 246 -5.05 6.40 1.51
CA GLN A 246 -4.24 7.26 2.37
C GLN A 246 -5.01 8.55 2.74
N GLY A 247 -5.71 9.17 1.78
CA GLY A 247 -6.59 10.30 2.07
C GLY A 247 -7.71 9.95 3.06
N VAL A 248 -8.41 8.83 2.84
CA VAL A 248 -9.48 8.36 3.74
C VAL A 248 -8.96 8.06 5.15
N TRP A 249 -7.71 7.59 5.26
CA TRP A 249 -7.07 7.33 6.55
C TRP A 249 -6.88 8.59 7.42
N HIS A 250 -6.84 9.79 6.83
CA HIS A 250 -6.80 11.05 7.57
C HIS A 250 -8.17 11.50 8.10
N LEU A 251 -9.29 10.96 7.61
CA LEU A 251 -10.61 11.46 7.97
C LEU A 251 -10.91 11.45 9.48
N PRO A 252 -10.50 10.43 10.28
CA PRO A 252 -10.69 10.49 11.73
C PRO A 252 -10.08 11.74 12.36
N ILE A 253 -8.86 12.13 11.96
CA ILE A 253 -8.21 13.32 12.53
C ILE A 253 -8.82 14.62 11.99
N MET A 254 -9.14 14.66 10.68
CA MET A 254 -9.73 15.85 10.04
C MET A 254 -11.13 16.17 10.56
N LEU A 255 -11.94 15.16 10.85
CA LEU A 255 -13.35 15.32 11.21
C LEU A 255 -13.58 15.39 12.71
N ALA A 256 -12.77 14.68 13.51
CA ALA A 256 -12.99 14.58 14.96
C ALA A 256 -12.10 15.50 15.78
N THR A 257 -11.13 16.21 15.19
CA THR A 257 -10.17 17.04 15.94
C THR A 257 -9.87 18.38 15.25
N PRO A 258 -9.36 19.39 16.00
CA PRO A 258 -8.95 20.67 15.44
C PRO A 258 -7.53 20.66 14.85
N TRP A 259 -6.81 19.54 14.90
CA TRP A 259 -5.38 19.48 14.55
C TRP A 259 -5.08 19.46 13.06
N TYR A 260 -6.09 19.23 12.21
CA TYR A 260 -5.85 19.09 10.78
C TYR A 260 -6.98 19.71 9.94
N HIS A 261 -6.60 20.65 9.08
CA HIS A 261 -7.49 21.44 8.22
C HIS A 261 -8.70 22.04 8.95
N SER A 262 -8.47 22.77 10.04
CA SER A 262 -9.54 23.26 10.94
C SER A 262 -10.22 24.55 10.48
N SER A 263 -9.60 25.33 9.58
CA SER A 263 -10.10 26.65 9.20
C SER A 263 -11.24 26.61 8.18
N GLY A 264 -11.27 25.60 7.30
CA GLY A 264 -12.26 25.50 6.21
C GLY A 264 -13.47 24.60 6.51
N SER A 265 -14.53 24.77 5.73
CA SER A 265 -15.68 23.87 5.71
C SER A 265 -15.24 22.46 5.33
N LYS A 266 -15.51 21.49 6.22
CA LYS A 266 -15.15 20.08 6.00
C LYS A 266 -15.80 19.50 4.74
N PHE A 267 -16.96 20.03 4.32
CA PHE A 267 -17.61 19.63 3.07
C PHE A 267 -16.83 20.03 1.81
N ILE A 268 -15.95 21.03 1.90
CA ILE A 268 -15.11 21.51 0.79
C ILE A 268 -13.71 20.91 0.92
N VAL A 269 -13.09 21.05 2.09
CA VAL A 269 -11.72 20.60 2.34
C VAL A 269 -11.58 19.09 2.12
N VAL A 270 -12.51 18.28 2.65
CA VAL A 270 -12.35 16.81 2.57
C VAL A 270 -12.32 16.31 1.12
N PRO A 271 -13.27 16.67 0.23
CA PRO A 271 -13.17 16.30 -1.18
C PRO A 271 -11.88 16.77 -1.85
N LEU A 272 -11.46 18.02 -1.62
CA LEU A 272 -10.22 18.56 -2.18
C LEU A 272 -9.01 17.75 -1.71
N PHE A 273 -8.91 17.49 -0.40
CA PHE A 273 -7.87 16.67 0.20
C PHE A 273 -7.83 15.25 -0.39
N LEU A 274 -8.97 14.58 -0.51
CA LEU A 274 -9.03 13.24 -1.10
C LEU A 274 -8.56 13.24 -2.56
N VAL A 275 -8.89 14.27 -3.35
CA VAL A 275 -8.38 14.43 -4.72
C VAL A 275 -6.87 14.63 -4.73
N THR A 276 -6.35 15.54 -3.88
CA THR A 276 -4.91 15.79 -3.73
C THR A 276 -4.15 14.51 -3.41
N LEU A 277 -4.58 13.77 -2.38
CA LEU A 277 -3.89 12.54 -1.95
C LEU A 277 -4.00 11.43 -3.00
N THR A 278 -5.10 11.36 -3.74
CA THR A 278 -5.25 10.45 -4.88
C THR A 278 -4.24 10.76 -5.99
N LEU A 279 -4.06 12.04 -6.33
CA LEU A 279 -3.10 12.49 -7.34
C LEU A 279 -1.65 12.34 -6.86
N ALA A 280 -1.35 12.72 -5.62
CA ALA A 280 -0.05 12.49 -4.98
C ALA A 280 0.28 11.00 -4.91
N GLY A 281 -0.73 10.14 -4.75
CA GLY A 281 -0.66 8.68 -4.90
C GLY A 281 0.04 8.24 -6.18
N VAL A 282 -0.26 8.90 -7.32
CA VAL A 282 0.36 8.64 -8.62
C VAL A 282 1.84 9.02 -8.61
N LEU A 283 2.19 10.20 -8.10
CA LEU A 283 3.57 10.68 -7.99
C LEU A 283 4.42 9.75 -7.13
N PHE A 284 4.00 9.48 -5.89
CA PHE A 284 4.77 8.65 -4.95
C PHE A 284 4.80 7.19 -5.40
N GLY A 285 3.71 6.67 -5.96
CA GLY A 285 3.71 5.35 -6.54
C GLY A 285 4.65 5.23 -7.75
N TYR A 286 4.74 6.27 -8.59
CA TYR A 286 5.69 6.33 -9.69
C TYR A 286 7.13 6.29 -9.17
N LEU A 287 7.47 7.15 -8.19
CA LEU A 287 8.76 7.15 -7.51
C LEU A 287 9.11 5.77 -6.94
N ARG A 288 8.16 5.12 -6.27
CA ARG A 288 8.34 3.78 -5.69
C ARG A 288 8.71 2.73 -6.75
N PHE A 289 8.02 2.73 -7.89
CA PHE A 289 8.22 1.71 -8.91
C PHE A 289 9.43 1.97 -9.80
N THR A 290 9.81 3.22 -10.05
CA THR A 290 10.98 3.56 -10.88
C THR A 290 12.30 3.50 -10.11
N SER A 291 12.29 3.89 -8.83
CA SER A 291 13.49 3.79 -7.97
C SER A 291 13.68 2.41 -7.34
N GLY A 292 12.59 1.63 -7.25
CA GLY A 292 12.59 0.38 -6.48
C GLY A 292 12.91 0.60 -5.00
N SER A 293 12.58 1.78 -4.46
CA SER A 293 12.86 2.20 -3.08
C SER A 293 11.71 3.01 -2.49
N VAL A 294 11.56 2.98 -1.17
CA VAL A 294 10.61 3.83 -0.43
C VAL A 294 11.23 5.19 -0.09
N TRP A 295 12.55 5.32 -0.07
CA TRP A 295 13.25 6.57 0.29
C TRP A 295 12.85 7.77 -0.56
N PRO A 296 12.79 7.68 -1.90
CA PRO A 296 12.34 8.83 -2.70
C PRO A 296 10.90 9.24 -2.41
N CYS A 297 10.03 8.30 -1.99
CA CYS A 297 8.66 8.61 -1.60
C CYS A 297 8.64 9.39 -0.29
N ALA A 298 9.38 8.93 0.72
CA ALA A 298 9.48 9.58 2.02
C ALA A 298 10.11 10.97 1.92
N ILE A 299 11.13 11.13 1.08
CA ILE A 299 11.75 12.44 0.81
C ILE A 299 10.76 13.36 0.09
N ALA A 300 10.05 12.88 -0.94
CA ALA A 300 9.07 13.71 -1.65
C ALA A 300 7.94 14.18 -0.73
N HIS A 301 7.44 13.28 0.11
CA HIS A 301 6.45 13.59 1.13
C HIS A 301 7.01 14.62 2.13
N ALA A 302 8.21 14.41 2.67
CA ALA A 302 8.83 15.35 3.60
C ALA A 302 9.04 16.75 3.00
N VAL A 303 9.52 16.82 1.75
CA VAL A 303 9.68 18.08 1.01
C VAL A 303 8.34 18.76 0.80
N TYR A 304 7.29 17.99 0.47
CA TYR A 304 5.93 18.53 0.34
C TYR A 304 5.45 19.15 1.65
N ASN A 305 5.58 18.44 2.78
CA ASN A 305 5.16 18.92 4.09
C ASN A 305 5.95 20.15 4.53
N ILE A 306 7.27 20.15 4.34
CA ILE A 306 8.13 21.30 4.66
C ILE A 306 7.79 22.51 3.81
N ALA A 307 7.60 22.31 2.50
CA ALA A 307 7.23 23.39 1.59
C ALA A 307 5.87 23.97 1.98
N TRP A 308 4.87 23.13 2.29
CA TRP A 308 3.57 23.59 2.73
C TRP A 308 3.65 24.38 4.06
N ASP A 309 4.33 23.83 5.07
CA ASP A 309 4.49 24.47 6.38
C ASP A 309 5.23 25.82 6.26
N THR A 310 6.35 25.84 5.53
CA THR A 310 7.16 27.05 5.31
C THR A 310 6.39 28.10 4.52
N LEU A 311 5.76 27.72 3.41
CA LEU A 311 5.04 28.67 2.55
C LEU A 311 3.79 29.22 3.24
N THR A 312 3.09 28.39 4.01
CA THR A 312 1.97 28.85 4.87
C THR A 312 2.48 29.83 5.92
N GLY A 313 3.59 29.51 6.60
CA GLY A 313 4.14 30.35 7.67
C GLY A 313 4.60 31.74 7.23
N ILE A 314 4.92 31.94 5.94
CA ILE A 314 5.31 33.24 5.39
C ILE A 314 4.19 33.97 4.64
N THR A 315 3.00 33.38 4.56
CA THR A 315 1.88 33.89 3.77
C THR A 315 0.70 34.24 4.67
N ALA A 316 0.11 35.42 4.50
CA ALA A 316 -1.19 35.71 5.10
C ALA A 316 -2.24 35.91 3.99
N ALA A 317 -3.40 35.30 4.18
CA ALA A 317 -4.53 35.46 3.27
C ALA A 317 -5.06 36.90 3.34
N SER A 318 -5.37 37.49 2.18
CA SER A 318 -5.81 38.89 2.10
C SER A 318 -7.26 39.11 2.55
N SER A 319 -8.10 38.07 2.51
CA SER A 319 -9.52 38.14 2.87
C SER A 319 -9.86 37.28 4.09
N SER A 320 -9.53 35.99 4.04
CA SER A 320 -9.89 35.04 5.09
C SER A 320 -8.95 33.82 5.12
N PRO A 321 -8.69 33.19 6.28
CA PRO A 321 -7.80 32.03 6.40
C PRO A 321 -8.18 30.85 5.48
N GLU A 322 -9.47 30.70 5.18
CA GLU A 322 -10.02 29.66 4.30
C GLU A 322 -9.56 29.81 2.85
N THR A 323 -9.15 31.03 2.44
CA THR A 323 -8.59 31.26 1.10
C THR A 323 -7.35 30.39 0.88
N LEU A 324 -6.47 30.27 1.88
CA LEU A 324 -5.33 29.39 1.77
C LEU A 324 -5.78 27.93 1.74
N GLU A 325 -6.67 27.50 2.63
CA GLU A 325 -7.20 26.11 2.64
C GLU A 325 -7.78 25.68 1.27
N TYR A 326 -8.53 26.56 0.61
CA TYR A 326 -9.22 26.21 -0.64
C TYR A 326 -8.38 26.42 -1.89
N VAL A 327 -7.41 27.35 -1.87
CA VAL A 327 -6.67 27.75 -3.08
C VAL A 327 -5.25 27.22 -3.07
N ALA A 328 -4.49 27.46 -1.99
CA ALA A 328 -3.02 27.43 -2.01
C ALA A 328 -2.36 26.43 -1.05
N GLY A 329 -3.00 26.15 0.10
CA GLY A 329 -2.57 25.17 1.09
C GLY A 329 -2.47 23.77 0.49
N GLU A 330 -1.95 22.80 1.23
CA GLU A 330 -1.61 21.47 0.68
C GLU A 330 -2.69 20.82 -0.20
N SER A 331 -3.96 21.03 0.12
CA SER A 331 -5.09 20.44 -0.60
C SER A 331 -5.89 21.45 -1.44
N GLY A 332 -5.38 22.66 -1.65
CA GLY A 332 -6.07 23.67 -2.44
C GLY A 332 -6.24 23.31 -3.91
N ILE A 333 -7.05 24.08 -4.62
CA ILE A 333 -7.30 23.90 -6.06
C ILE A 333 -6.00 24.03 -6.87
N LEU A 334 -5.09 24.95 -6.52
CA LEU A 334 -3.86 25.16 -7.29
C LEU A 334 -2.88 23.96 -7.17
N PRO A 335 -2.61 23.38 -5.99
CA PRO A 335 -1.84 22.14 -5.91
C PRO A 335 -2.50 20.97 -6.63
N ILE A 336 -3.83 20.86 -6.59
CA ILE A 336 -4.57 19.84 -7.36
C ILE A 336 -4.29 20.00 -8.86
N LEU A 337 -4.31 21.21 -9.41
CA LEU A 337 -4.00 21.47 -10.81
C LEU A 337 -2.55 21.07 -11.13
N GLY A 338 -1.59 21.48 -10.29
CA GLY A 338 -0.18 21.10 -10.44
C GLY A 338 0.04 19.58 -10.42
N LEU A 339 -0.55 18.89 -9.44
CA LEU A 339 -0.48 17.43 -9.34
C LEU A 339 -1.22 16.72 -10.48
N SER A 340 -2.29 17.31 -11.01
CA SER A 340 -3.00 16.78 -12.18
C SER A 340 -2.12 16.81 -13.42
N VAL A 341 -1.37 17.90 -13.63
CA VAL A 341 -0.37 18.00 -14.71
C VAL A 341 0.72 16.94 -14.54
N VAL A 342 1.25 16.78 -13.33
CA VAL A 342 2.26 15.75 -13.02
C VAL A 342 1.71 14.34 -13.28
N ALA A 343 0.50 14.03 -12.79
CA ALA A 343 -0.12 12.73 -12.98
C ALA A 343 -0.41 12.43 -14.46
N ALA A 344 -0.86 13.44 -15.22
CA ALA A 344 -1.07 13.32 -16.67
C ALA A 344 0.26 13.09 -17.41
N TRP A 345 1.31 13.82 -17.06
CA TRP A 345 2.65 13.60 -17.62
C TRP A 345 3.17 12.19 -17.33
N ILE A 346 3.08 11.70 -16.09
CA ILE A 346 3.45 10.32 -15.73
C ILE A 346 2.67 9.32 -16.57
N TRP A 347 1.37 9.53 -16.75
CA TRP A 347 0.54 8.63 -17.55
C TRP A 347 0.97 8.57 -19.01
N ILE A 348 1.22 9.73 -19.63
CA ILE A 348 1.64 9.83 -21.03
C ILE A 348 3.03 9.23 -21.23
N ALA A 349 4.00 9.61 -20.39
CA ALA A 349 5.38 9.12 -20.47
C ALA A 349 5.47 7.59 -20.31
N ARG A 350 4.59 6.99 -19.51
CA ARG A 350 4.52 5.53 -19.38
C ARG A 350 3.92 4.84 -20.60
N ARG A 351 2.93 5.45 -21.26
CA ARG A 351 2.35 4.90 -22.49
C ARG A 351 3.35 4.90 -23.63
N THR A 352 4.12 5.99 -23.79
CA THR A 352 5.14 6.09 -24.85
C THR A 352 6.27 5.07 -24.64
N ALA A 353 6.70 4.85 -23.40
CA ALA A 353 7.69 3.81 -23.08
C ALA A 353 7.21 2.39 -23.43
N VAL A 354 5.94 2.06 -23.16
CA VAL A 354 5.35 0.75 -23.52
C VAL A 354 5.24 0.59 -25.04
N ILE A 355 4.80 1.64 -25.76
CA ILE A 355 4.70 1.61 -27.23
C ILE A 355 6.09 1.42 -27.87
N SER A 356 7.09 2.17 -27.41
CA SER A 356 8.48 2.05 -27.90
C SER A 356 9.05 0.64 -27.72
N ALA A 357 8.84 0.03 -26.54
CA ALA A 357 9.27 -1.35 -26.28
C ALA A 357 8.56 -2.37 -27.19
N SER A 358 7.28 -2.17 -27.49
CA SER A 358 6.52 -3.06 -28.39
C SER A 358 6.89 -2.90 -29.87
N GLY A 359 7.24 -1.68 -30.31
CA GLY A 359 7.67 -1.39 -31.67
C GLY A 359 9.03 -2.02 -31.98
N TYR A 360 9.97 -1.98 -31.04
CA TYR A 360 11.29 -2.61 -31.16
C TYR A 360 11.18 -4.13 -31.40
N THR A 361 10.29 -4.83 -30.67
CA THR A 361 10.09 -6.28 -30.86
C THR A 361 9.46 -6.66 -32.20
N SER A 362 8.82 -5.73 -32.90
CA SER A 362 8.19 -6.00 -34.20
C SER A 362 9.13 -5.79 -35.40
N GLY A 363 10.20 -5.00 -35.25
CA GLY A 363 11.17 -4.70 -36.32
C GLY A 363 12.24 -5.76 -36.54
N GLU A 364 12.64 -6.49 -35.49
CA GLU A 364 13.65 -7.56 -35.60
C GLU A 364 13.11 -8.83 -36.29
N SER A 365 11.79 -9.06 -36.27
CA SER A 365 11.18 -10.23 -36.93
C SER A 365 11.20 -10.16 -38.45
N THR A 366 11.27 -8.98 -39.06
CA THR A 366 11.20 -8.83 -40.53
C THR A 366 12.56 -8.76 -41.21
N ALA A 367 13.65 -8.51 -40.47
CA ALA A 367 15.01 -8.43 -41.04
C ALA A 367 15.66 -9.81 -41.24
N SER A 368 15.30 -10.83 -40.44
CA SER A 368 15.89 -12.17 -40.54
C SER A 368 15.31 -13.03 -41.70
N ALA A 369 14.15 -12.65 -42.25
CA ALA A 369 13.49 -13.42 -43.31
C ALA A 369 13.94 -13.08 -44.74
N LYS A 370 14.79 -12.05 -44.94
CA LYS A 370 15.22 -11.60 -46.28
C LYS A 370 16.61 -12.06 -46.73
N SER A 371 17.36 -12.82 -45.93
CA SER A 371 18.69 -13.33 -46.32
C SER A 371 18.72 -14.83 -46.66
N ARG A 372 17.56 -15.46 -46.85
CA ARG A 372 17.44 -16.85 -47.32
C ARG A 372 16.48 -16.91 -48.51
N ARG A 373 16.91 -16.40 -49.65
CA ARG A 373 16.43 -16.82 -50.97
C ARG A 373 17.58 -16.80 -51.95
#